data_AF-A0A0G0S8K3-F1
#
_entry.id   AF-A0A0G0S8K3-F1
#
_cell.length_a   1.000
_cell.length_b   1.000
_cell.length_c   1.000
_cell.angle_alpha   90.00
_cell.angle_beta   90.00
_cell.angle_gamma   90.00
#
_symmetry.space_group_name_H-M   'P 1'
#
loop_
_entity.id
_entity.type
_entity.pdbx_description
1 polymer ?
#
loop_
_entity_poly.entity_id
_entity_poly.type
_entity_poly.pdbx_seq_one_letter_code
_entity_poly.pdbx_strand_id
1 'polypeptide(L)'
;MNSIRVGVLRGGPSLEHEVSLKTGESVLRNLPAKYSAKDIFISKEGEWHLDGKPAHHDRIFRQIDVVFNALHGEYGEDGKVQQLLEAFGVPYTGSGVIT
;
A
#
# COMPACT_ATOMS: atom_id res chain seq x y z
N MET A 1 -13.54 18.08 -10.08
CA MET A 1 -13.41 17.39 -8.77
C MET A 1 -11.98 16.89 -8.67
N ASN A 2 -11.29 17.11 -7.54
CA ASN A 2 -9.99 16.47 -7.33
C ASN A 2 -10.20 14.96 -7.24
N SER A 3 -9.43 14.20 -8.02
CA SER A 3 -9.43 12.74 -7.95
C SER A 3 -8.77 12.30 -6.64
N ILE A 4 -9.37 11.34 -5.93
CA ILE A 4 -8.82 10.81 -4.67
C ILE A 4 -7.58 9.98 -5.02
N ARG A 5 -6.45 10.26 -4.37
CA ARG A 5 -5.16 9.58 -4.61
C ARG A 5 -5.10 8.30 -3.78
N VAL A 6 -5.18 7.16 -4.43
CA VAL A 6 -5.18 5.84 -3.79
C VAL A 6 -3.80 5.22 -3.92
N GLY A 7 -3.08 5.08 -2.81
CA GLY A 7 -1.85 4.31 -2.74
C GLY A 7 -2.15 2.82 -2.75
N VAL A 8 -1.82 2.11 -3.82
CA VAL A 8 -1.98 0.65 -3.87
C VAL A 8 -0.70 0.03 -3.33
N LEU A 9 -0.81 -0.58 -2.15
CA LEU A 9 0.34 -1.14 -1.42
C LEU A 9 0.51 -2.63 -1.73
N ARG A 10 1.64 -3.02 -2.33
CA ARG A 10 1.89 -4.39 -2.80
C ARG A 10 3.34 -4.86 -2.60
N GLY A 11 3.56 -6.17 -2.62
CA GLY A 11 4.85 -6.83 -2.41
C GLY A 11 5.03 -7.22 -0.93
N GLY A 12 6.04 -6.62 -0.28
CA GLY A 12 6.33 -6.79 1.14
C GLY A 12 7.31 -7.94 1.46
N PRO A 13 7.91 -7.92 2.67
CA PRO A 13 8.82 -8.95 3.15
C PRO A 13 8.06 -10.20 3.63
N SER A 14 7.40 -10.88 2.69
CA SER A 14 6.52 -12.04 2.94
C SER A 14 6.80 -13.17 1.95
N LEU A 15 6.50 -14.41 2.34
CA LEU A 15 6.51 -15.56 1.42
C LEU A 15 5.45 -15.42 0.31
N GLU A 16 4.41 -14.62 0.55
CA GLU A 16 3.31 -14.36 -0.39
C GLU A 16 3.56 -13.11 -1.25
N HIS A 17 4.80 -12.59 -1.28
CA HIS A 17 5.20 -11.42 -2.05
C HIS A 17 4.66 -11.43 -3.49
N GLU A 18 4.88 -12.52 -4.23
CA GLU A 18 4.46 -12.62 -5.64
C GLU A 18 2.93 -12.59 -5.80
N VAL A 19 2.18 -13.11 -4.82
CA VAL A 19 0.72 -13.06 -4.81
C VAL A 19 0.27 -11.62 -4.58
N SER A 20 0.89 -10.92 -3.64
CA SER A 20 0.65 -9.49 -3.40
C SER A 20 0.93 -8.63 -4.63
N LEU A 21 2.02 -8.87 -5.36
CA LEU A 21 2.30 -8.13 -6.59
C LEU A 21 1.17 -8.27 -7.61
N LYS A 22 0.65 -9.48 -7.81
CA LYS A 22 -0.47 -9.75 -8.74
C LYS A 22 -1.76 -9.10 -8.27
N THR A 23 -2.07 -9.16 -6.97
CA THR A 23 -3.25 -8.49 -6.40
C THR A 23 -3.16 -6.98 -6.61
N GLY A 24 -2.04 -6.36 -6.24
CA GLY A 24 -1.83 -4.94 -6.40
C GLY A 24 -1.89 -4.49 -7.87
N GLU A 25 -1.29 -5.25 -8.78
CA GLU A 25 -1.38 -4.99 -10.22
C GLU A 25 -2.84 -5.01 -10.72
N SER A 26 -3.64 -5.98 -10.27
CA SER A 26 -5.06 -6.05 -10.62
C SER A 26 -5.82 -4.81 -10.14
N VAL A 27 -5.55 -4.33 -8.92
CA VAL A 27 -6.15 -3.11 -8.37
C VAL A 27 -5.73 -1.88 -9.18
N LEU A 28 -4.43 -1.72 -9.45
CA LEU A 28 -3.89 -0.60 -10.23
C LEU A 28 -4.57 -0.48 -11.60
N ARG A 29 -4.82 -1.62 -12.27
CA ARG A 29 -5.44 -1.67 -13.60
C ARG A 29 -6.94 -1.37 -13.61
N ASN A 30 -7.63 -1.60 -12.50
CA ASN A 30 -9.10 -1.59 -12.46
C ASN A 30 -9.69 -0.48 -11.58
N LEU A 31 -8.87 0.39 -10.97
CA LEU A 31 -9.37 1.53 -10.21
C LEU A 31 -10.24 2.44 -11.11
N PRO A 32 -11.47 2.80 -10.69
CA PRO A 32 -12.33 3.70 -11.43
C PRO A 32 -11.70 5.08 -11.65
N ALA A 33 -12.07 5.75 -12.75
CA ALA A 33 -11.50 7.05 -13.15
C ALA A 33 -11.60 8.19 -12.11
N LYS A 34 -12.47 8.06 -11.10
CA LYS A 34 -12.58 9.00 -9.97
C LYS A 34 -11.42 8.90 -8.96
N TYR A 35 -10.54 7.90 -9.12
CA TYR A 35 -9.35 7.67 -8.31
C TYR A 35 -8.09 7.86 -9.15
N SER A 36 -7.03 8.38 -8.52
CA SER A 36 -5.69 8.46 -9.08
C SER A 36 -4.81 7.45 -8.36
N ALA A 37 -4.45 6.37 -9.06
CA ALA A 37 -3.64 5.32 -8.48
C ALA A 37 -2.18 5.78 -8.31
N LYS A 38 -1.60 5.45 -7.15
CA LYS A 38 -0.18 5.57 -6.84
C LYS A 38 0.36 4.18 -6.52
N ASP A 39 1.36 3.73 -7.27
CA ASP A 39 1.94 2.40 -7.06
C ASP A 39 2.93 2.46 -5.91
N ILE A 40 2.57 1.83 -4.78
CA ILE A 40 3.44 1.72 -3.62
C ILE A 40 3.93 0.27 -3.53
N PHE A 41 5.18 0.08 -3.90
CA PHE A 41 5.82 -1.23 -3.89
C PHE A 41 6.77 -1.32 -2.70
N ILE A 42 6.73 -2.45 -1.99
CA ILE A 42 7.72 -2.82 -0.97
C ILE A 42 8.47 -4.06 -1.46
N SER A 43 9.81 -4.00 -1.50
CA SER A 43 10.64 -5.16 -1.85
C SER A 43 10.58 -6.26 -0.79
N LYS A 44 11.17 -7.44 -1.08
CA LYS A 44 11.30 -8.52 -0.09
C LYS A 44 12.20 -8.14 1.08
N GLU A 45 13.10 -7.19 0.84
CA GLU A 45 14.03 -6.62 1.81
C GLU A 45 13.41 -5.46 2.60
N GLY A 46 12.15 -5.09 2.31
CA GLY A 46 11.43 -4.02 2.99
C GLY A 46 11.68 -2.62 2.43
N GLU A 47 12.29 -2.49 1.24
CA GLU A 47 12.54 -1.19 0.62
C GLU A 47 11.29 -0.63 -0.06
N TRP A 48 10.93 0.59 0.30
CA TRP A 48 9.73 1.26 -0.21
C TRP A 48 10.01 2.02 -1.50
N HIS A 49 9.05 1.95 -2.41
CA HIS A 49 9.08 2.62 -3.70
C HIS A 49 7.73 3.29 -3.97
N LEU A 50 7.78 4.42 -4.68
CA LEU A 50 6.61 5.11 -5.23
C LEU A 50 6.79 5.29 -6.72
N ASP A 51 5.83 4.78 -7.50
CA ASP A 51 5.81 4.87 -8.96
C ASP A 51 7.16 4.41 -9.57
N GLY A 52 7.69 3.28 -9.05
CA GLY A 52 8.94 2.66 -9.49
C GLY A 52 10.24 3.30 -8.97
N LYS A 53 10.17 4.31 -8.10
CA LYS A 53 11.35 5.00 -7.55
C LYS A 53 11.48 4.75 -6.05
N PRO A 54 12.69 4.45 -5.53
CA PRO A 54 12.91 4.34 -4.09
C PRO A 54 12.46 5.62 -3.38
N ALA A 55 11.67 5.47 -2.31
CA ALA A 55 11.17 6.57 -1.51
C ALA A 55 10.85 6.11 -0.09
N HIS A 56 11.15 6.95 0.90
CA HIS A 56 10.79 6.66 2.28
C HIS A 56 9.28 6.83 2.49
N HIS A 57 8.68 5.97 3.34
CA HIS A 57 7.22 5.86 3.49
C HIS A 57 6.56 7.18 3.92
N ASP A 58 7.22 8.00 4.73
CA ASP A 58 6.74 9.33 5.15
C ASP A 58 6.48 10.26 3.94
N ARG A 59 7.37 10.26 2.95
CA ARG A 59 7.22 11.04 1.71
C ARG A 59 6.11 10.46 0.84
N ILE A 60 5.93 9.14 0.85
CA ILE A 60 4.87 8.47 0.11
C ILE A 60 3.51 8.84 0.68
N PHE A 61 3.34 8.77 2.00
CA PHE A 61 2.08 9.04 2.69
C PHE A 61 1.57 10.48 2.50
N ARG A 62 2.46 11.46 2.33
CA ARG A 62 2.08 12.85 1.99
C ARG A 62 1.50 13.02 0.58
N GLN A 63 1.69 12.03 -0.29
CA GLN A 63 1.28 12.09 -1.70
C GLN A 63 0.00 11.32 -2.01
N ILE A 64 -0.60 10.68 -1.01
CA ILE A 64 -1.82 9.89 -1.14
C ILE A 64 -2.89 10.38 -0.15
N ASP A 65 -4.13 9.97 -0.39
CA ASP A 65 -5.28 10.27 0.49
C ASP A 65 -5.75 9.02 1.25
N VAL A 66 -5.53 7.83 0.70
CA VAL A 66 -5.89 6.53 1.30
C VAL A 66 -4.99 5.43 0.74
N VAL A 67 -4.75 4.38 1.53
CA VAL A 67 -4.07 3.16 1.09
C VAL A 67 -5.09 2.05 0.79
N PHE A 68 -4.97 1.45 -0.38
CA PHE A 68 -5.52 0.12 -0.64
C PHE A 68 -4.46 -0.92 -0.25
N ASN A 69 -4.69 -1.67 0.82
CA ASN A 69 -3.78 -2.72 1.26
C ASN A 69 -3.98 -3.99 0.40
N ALA A 70 -2.99 -4.30 -0.44
CA ALA A 70 -2.94 -5.52 -1.25
C ALA A 70 -1.78 -6.44 -0.84
N LEU A 71 -1.22 -6.25 0.36
CA LEU A 71 -0.22 -7.14 0.96
C LEU A 71 -0.90 -8.43 1.46
N HIS A 72 -0.15 -9.53 1.48
CA HIS A 72 -0.59 -10.84 1.99
C HIS A 72 0.46 -11.40 2.96
N GLY A 73 -0.01 -12.18 3.93
CA GLY A 73 0.80 -12.89 4.90
C GLY A 73 1.43 -11.97 5.95
N GLU A 74 2.63 -12.36 6.40
CA GLU A 74 3.42 -11.55 7.33
C GLU A 74 3.61 -10.13 6.79
N TYR A 75 3.66 -9.14 7.67
CA TYR A 75 3.72 -7.71 7.39
C TYR A 75 2.43 -7.10 6.84
N GLY A 76 1.71 -7.82 5.96
CA GLY A 76 0.48 -7.35 5.31
C GLY A 76 -0.79 -7.55 6.12
N GLU A 77 -0.91 -8.70 6.79
CA GLU A 77 -2.13 -9.15 7.48
C GLU A 77 -1.91 -9.40 8.98
N ASP A 78 -0.66 -9.25 9.46
CA ASP A 78 -0.29 -9.42 10.88
C ASP A 78 -0.39 -8.13 11.72
N GLY A 79 -0.86 -7.04 11.12
CA GLY A 79 -1.04 -5.75 11.79
C GLY A 79 0.18 -4.82 11.75
N LYS A 80 1.35 -5.25 11.25
CA LYS A 80 2.56 -4.40 11.26
C LYS A 80 2.41 -3.18 10.36
N VAL A 81 1.95 -3.38 9.11
CA VAL A 81 1.75 -2.25 8.18
C VAL A 81 0.60 -1.35 8.63
N GLN A 82 -0.44 -1.93 9.24
CA GLN A 82 -1.58 -1.20 9.80
C GLN A 82 -1.12 -0.25 10.92
N GLN A 83 -0.31 -0.73 11.86
CA GLN A 83 0.29 0.11 12.92
C GLN A 83 1.08 1.28 12.32
N LEU A 84 1.86 1.03 11.27
CA LEU A 84 2.60 2.09 10.57
C LEU A 84 1.64 3.11 9.94
N LEU A 85 0.60 2.66 9.25
CA LEU A 85 -0.38 3.55 8.62
C LEU A 85 -1.14 4.39 9.67
N GLU A 86 -1.53 3.78 10.78
CA GLU A 86 -2.20 4.46 11.90
C GLU A 86 -1.29 5.49 12.58
N ALA A 87 -0.01 5.17 12.80
CA ALA A 87 0.96 6.10 13.35
C ALA A 87 1.16 7.36 12.48
N PHE A 88 0.94 7.24 11.17
CA PHE A 88 0.99 8.36 10.22
C PHE A 88 -0.39 8.96 9.91
N GLY A 89 -1.46 8.46 10.54
CA GLY A 89 -2.83 8.93 10.32
C GLY A 89 -3.35 8.71 8.90
N VAL A 90 -2.82 7.70 8.20
CA VAL A 90 -3.17 7.40 6.81
C VAL A 90 -4.38 6.46 6.80
N PRO A 91 -5.53 6.85 6.21
CA PRO A 91 -6.66 5.95 6.04
C PRO A 91 -6.29 4.76 5.16
N TYR A 92 -6.82 3.56 5.45
CA TYR A 92 -6.56 2.37 4.65
C TYR A 92 -7.74 1.40 4.58
N THR A 93 -7.72 0.51 3.61
CA THR A 93 -8.72 -0.57 3.46
C THR A 93 -8.36 -1.80 4.28
N GLY A 94 -9.38 -2.54 4.73
CA GLY A 94 -9.22 -3.82 5.43
C GLY A 94 -9.42 -3.70 6.94
N SER A 95 -9.00 -4.72 7.67
CA SER A 95 -9.10 -4.77 9.13
C SER A 95 -8.06 -3.87 9.79
N GLY A 96 -8.45 -3.27 10.92
CA GLY A 96 -7.53 -2.55 11.79
C GLY A 96 -6.69 -3.46 12.68
N VAL A 97 -5.80 -2.86 13.47
CA VAL A 97 -5.10 -3.62 14.53
C VAL A 97 -6.02 -3.89 15.71
N ILE A 98 -5.93 -5.09 16.27
CA ILE A 98 -6.61 -5.41 17.53
C ILE A 98 -5.82 -4.70 18.64
N THR A 99 -6.48 -3.81 19.36
CA THR A 99 -5.95 -3.11 20.54
C THR A 99 -6.33 -3.82 21.82
#